data_AF-A0A7C3V370-F1
#
_entry.id   AF-A0A7C3V370-F1
#
_cell.length_a   1.000
_cell.length_b   1.000
_cell.length_c   1.000
_cell.angle_alpha   90.00
_cell.angle_beta   90.00
_cell.angle_gamma   90.00
#
_symmetry.space_group_name_H-M   'P 1'
#
loop_
_entity.id
_entity.type
_entity.pdbx_description
1 polymer ?
#
loop_
_entity_poly.entity_id
_entity_poly.type
_entity_poly.pdbx_seq_one_letter_code
_entity_poly.pdbx_strand_id
1 'polypeptide(L)'
;MRDIGFDFYWYDKYTQNLFARGFEYNETMKNEIEAITCFEAFEHFANPIEEIENMLSISKNIIFTTELLPNPIPKPQEWWYYGLEHGQHISFYSKKTFHFIANKYGLSYSNLGSLNILSQKKISNLKLKALKLTKFGLHKLLQKLIKSKTWEDHLKMRNNNEKNYLKT
;
A
#
# COMPACT_ATOMS: atom_id res chain seq x y z
N MET A 1 5.16 3.67 10.28
CA MET A 1 5.52 4.72 9.30
C MET A 1 5.40 6.14 9.86
N ARG A 2 4.47 6.40 10.78
CA ARG A 2 4.36 7.70 11.48
C ARG A 2 5.55 8.02 12.38
N ASP A 3 6.13 6.97 12.97
CA ASP A 3 7.37 6.99 13.73
C ASP A 3 8.57 7.53 12.94
N ILE A 4 8.63 7.25 11.63
CA ILE A 4 9.63 7.79 10.71
C ILE A 4 9.13 9.02 9.93
N GLY A 5 7.99 9.58 10.34
CA GLY A 5 7.52 10.91 9.91
C GLY A 5 6.48 10.95 8.79
N PHE A 6 6.06 9.82 8.23
CA PHE A 6 4.99 9.80 7.22
C PHE A 6 3.61 9.81 7.89
N ASP A 7 2.69 10.63 7.42
CA ASP A 7 1.33 10.74 7.97
C ASP A 7 0.42 9.58 7.51
N PHE A 8 0.74 8.36 7.93
CA PHE A 8 -0.01 7.16 7.57
C PHE A 8 -1.28 7.02 8.39
N TYR A 9 -2.32 6.49 7.74
CA TYR A 9 -3.58 6.10 8.34
C TYR A 9 -3.82 4.62 8.10
N TRP A 10 -4.53 3.99 9.02
CA TRP A 10 -4.88 2.57 8.95
C TRP A 10 -6.26 2.41 8.31
N TYR A 11 -6.42 1.39 7.47
CA TYR A 11 -7.71 0.99 6.91
C TYR A 11 -7.73 -0.52 6.67
N ASP A 12 -8.74 -1.19 7.19
CA ASP A 12 -9.09 -2.58 6.88
C ASP A 12 -10.62 -2.67 6.90
N LYS A 13 -11.18 -3.24 5.84
CA LYS A 13 -12.64 -3.39 5.68
C LYS A 13 -13.24 -4.43 6.61
N TYR A 14 -12.46 -5.44 6.98
CA TYR A 14 -12.94 -6.66 7.64
C TYR A 14 -12.52 -6.75 9.11
N THR A 15 -11.45 -6.05 9.49
CA THR A 15 -10.89 -6.13 10.84
C THR A 15 -11.14 -4.84 11.62
N GLN A 16 -11.21 -4.92 12.95
CA GLN A 16 -11.17 -3.73 13.80
C GLN A 16 -9.72 -3.28 14.02
N ASN A 17 -9.48 -1.96 14.06
CA ASN A 17 -8.18 -1.43 14.42
C ASN A 17 -7.86 -1.65 15.91
N LEU A 18 -6.99 -2.61 16.21
CA LEU A 18 -6.54 -2.87 17.59
C LEU A 18 -5.25 -2.13 17.96
N PHE A 19 -4.40 -1.85 16.97
CA PHE A 19 -3.02 -1.42 17.19
C PHE A 19 -2.78 0.07 16.93
N ALA A 20 -3.42 0.65 15.92
CA ALA A 20 -3.21 2.03 15.49
C ALA A 20 -4.41 2.94 15.81
N ARG A 21 -5.07 2.71 16.95
CA ARG A 21 -6.32 3.38 17.34
C ARG A 21 -6.19 4.91 17.28
N GLY A 22 -7.17 5.59 16.68
CA GLY A 22 -7.19 7.05 16.50
C GLY A 22 -6.46 7.55 15.25
N PHE A 23 -5.95 6.63 14.43
CA PHE A 23 -5.30 6.89 13.15
C PHE A 23 -5.97 6.12 12.01
N GLU A 24 -7.27 5.84 12.13
CA GLU A 24 -8.08 5.27 11.08
C GLU A 24 -8.29 6.27 9.93
N TYR A 25 -8.24 5.77 8.70
CA TYR A 25 -8.77 6.49 7.56
C TYR A 25 -10.28 6.70 7.74
N ASN A 26 -10.76 7.86 7.30
CA ASN A 26 -12.18 8.12 7.15
C ASN A 26 -12.41 8.93 5.86
N GLU A 27 -13.64 8.89 5.33
CA GLU A 27 -13.99 9.50 4.05
C GLU A 27 -13.78 11.02 4.01
N THR A 28 -13.76 11.73 5.14
CA THR A 28 -13.50 13.18 5.12
C THR A 28 -12.07 13.51 4.70
N MET A 29 -11.15 12.53 4.79
CA MET A 29 -9.75 12.67 4.41
C MET A 29 -9.47 12.27 2.96
N LYS A 30 -10.49 11.83 2.21
CA LYS A 30 -10.32 11.25 0.86
C LYS A 30 -9.43 12.06 -0.07
N ASN A 31 -9.60 13.38 -0.10
CA ASN A 31 -8.84 14.27 -0.98
C ASN A 31 -7.42 14.61 -0.46
N GLU A 32 -7.06 14.16 0.74
CA GLU A 32 -5.76 14.39 1.39
C GLU A 32 -4.81 13.19 1.22
N ILE A 33 -5.32 12.03 0.78
CA ILE A 33 -4.52 10.80 0.66
C ILE A 33 -3.70 10.81 -0.64
N GLU A 34 -2.40 11.08 -0.50
CA GLU A 34 -1.46 11.10 -1.63
C GLU A 34 -1.23 9.72 -2.25
N ALA A 35 -1.21 8.65 -1.44
CA ALA A 35 -1.02 7.29 -1.90
C ALA A 35 -1.61 6.25 -0.95
N ILE A 36 -1.96 5.10 -1.51
CA ILE A 36 -2.38 3.90 -0.77
C ILE A 36 -1.25 2.88 -0.81
N THR A 37 -0.98 2.24 0.33
CA THR A 37 -0.08 1.09 0.40
C THR A 37 -0.85 -0.18 0.75
N CYS A 38 -0.67 -1.24 -0.04
CA CYS A 38 -1.41 -2.49 0.13
C CYS A 38 -0.46 -3.70 -0.01
N PHE A 39 -0.12 -4.38 1.07
CA PHE A 39 0.85 -5.47 1.06
C PHE A 39 0.15 -6.81 1.32
N GLU A 40 0.51 -7.84 0.55
CA GLU A 40 -0.03 -9.22 0.65
C GLU A 40 -1.57 -9.24 0.67
N ALA A 41 -2.19 -8.68 -0.37
CA ALA A 41 -3.64 -8.49 -0.43
C ALA A 41 -4.22 -8.70 -1.84
N PHE A 42 -3.50 -8.31 -2.89
CA PHE A 42 -3.97 -8.36 -4.27
C PHE A 42 -4.29 -9.80 -4.72
N GLU A 43 -3.51 -10.77 -4.24
CA GLU A 43 -3.68 -12.20 -4.45
C GLU A 43 -4.96 -12.76 -3.82
N HIS A 44 -5.53 -12.06 -2.84
CA HIS A 44 -6.73 -12.47 -2.11
C HIS A 44 -8.03 -11.83 -2.63
N PHE A 45 -7.94 -10.90 -3.59
CA PHE A 45 -9.13 -10.23 -4.12
C PHE A 45 -9.96 -11.16 -4.99
N ALA A 46 -11.22 -11.38 -4.60
CA ALA A 46 -12.19 -12.12 -5.41
C ALA A 46 -12.64 -11.29 -6.63
N ASN A 47 -12.79 -9.97 -6.46
CA ASN A 47 -13.12 -9.01 -7.52
C ASN A 47 -12.03 -7.93 -7.63
N PRO A 48 -10.86 -8.22 -8.23
CA PRO A 48 -9.72 -7.29 -8.24
C PRO A 48 -10.02 -5.91 -8.80
N ILE A 49 -10.85 -5.82 -9.84
CA ILE A 49 -11.19 -4.55 -10.48
C ILE A 49 -12.01 -3.65 -9.56
N GLU A 50 -12.98 -4.22 -8.83
CA GLU A 50 -13.79 -3.48 -7.86
C GLU A 50 -12.92 -2.94 -6.73
N GLU A 51 -12.04 -3.77 -6.17
CA GLU A 51 -11.13 -3.34 -5.09
C GLU A 51 -10.15 -2.25 -5.58
N ILE A 52 -9.65 -2.36 -6.82
CA ILE A 52 -8.83 -1.31 -7.43
C ILE A 52 -9.64 -0.03 -7.64
N GLU A 53 -10.90 -0.09 -8.07
CA GLU A 53 -11.76 1.09 -8.23
C GLU A 53 -12.05 1.76 -6.89
N ASN A 54 -12.28 0.98 -5.82
CA ASN A 54 -12.42 1.48 -4.46
C ASN A 54 -11.17 2.25 -4.02
N MET A 55 -9.99 1.66 -4.19
CA MET A 55 -8.70 2.32 -3.92
C MET A 55 -8.52 3.58 -4.77
N LEU A 56 -8.81 3.51 -6.07
CA LEU A 56 -8.68 4.63 -7.02
C LEU A 56 -9.69 5.76 -6.78
N SER A 57 -10.74 5.50 -6.00
CA SER A 57 -11.65 6.53 -5.51
C SER A 57 -10.98 7.38 -4.44
N ILE A 58 -10.09 6.79 -3.63
CA ILE A 58 -9.37 7.46 -2.54
C ILE A 58 -8.10 8.13 -3.07
N SER A 59 -7.27 7.41 -3.85
CA SER A 59 -6.03 7.97 -4.39
C SER A 59 -5.65 7.37 -5.74
N LYS A 60 -5.05 8.19 -6.61
CA LYS A 60 -4.54 7.74 -7.92
C LYS A 60 -3.15 7.11 -7.86
N ASN A 61 -2.58 6.99 -6.67
CA ASN A 61 -1.29 6.32 -6.46
C ASN A 61 -1.49 5.13 -5.52
N ILE A 62 -1.25 3.92 -6.04
CA ILE A 62 -1.36 2.66 -5.29
C ILE A 62 -0.01 1.96 -5.38
N ILE A 63 0.59 1.71 -4.22
CA ILE A 63 1.85 0.99 -4.04
C ILE A 63 1.48 -0.33 -3.37
N PHE A 64 1.82 -1.45 -3.99
CA PHE A 64 1.34 -2.73 -3.50
C PHE A 64 2.32 -3.87 -3.76
N THR A 65 2.23 -4.95 -2.98
CA THR A 65 2.95 -6.19 -3.26
C THR A 65 2.03 -7.24 -3.83
N THR A 66 2.56 -8.00 -4.78
CA THR A 66 2.04 -9.29 -5.24
C THR A 66 3.09 -9.92 -6.15
N GLU A 67 3.20 -11.25 -6.12
CA GLU A 67 4.07 -11.97 -7.06
C GLU A 67 3.42 -12.03 -8.45
N LEU A 68 4.22 -11.71 -9.46
CA LEU A 68 3.77 -11.76 -10.84
C LEU A 68 3.93 -13.17 -11.39
N LEU A 69 2.93 -13.61 -12.17
CA LEU A 69 2.97 -14.85 -12.93
C LEU A 69 4.28 -14.95 -13.72
N PRO A 70 5.06 -16.03 -13.51
CA PRO A 70 6.23 -16.32 -14.30
C PRO A 70 5.88 -16.53 -15.79
N ASN A 71 6.89 -16.42 -16.64
CA ASN A 71 6.78 -16.79 -18.05
C ASN A 71 7.92 -17.78 -18.37
N PRO A 72 7.61 -19.06 -18.69
CA PRO A 72 6.28 -19.64 -18.90
C PRO A 72 5.44 -19.76 -17.62
N ILE A 73 4.11 -19.90 -17.76
CA ILE A 73 3.20 -20.11 -16.63
C ILE A 73 3.48 -21.49 -16.03
N PRO A 74 3.79 -21.57 -14.72
CA PRO A 74 4.12 -22.83 -14.06
C PRO A 74 2.88 -23.68 -13.80
N LYS A 75 3.04 -25.01 -13.71
CA LYS A 75 1.97 -25.90 -13.24
C LYS A 75 1.65 -25.63 -11.78
N PRO A 76 0.46 -26.03 -11.28
CA PRO A 76 0.04 -25.77 -9.90
C PRO A 76 1.05 -26.20 -8.82
N GLN A 77 1.80 -27.30 -9.03
CA GLN A 77 2.79 -27.79 -8.07
C GLN A 77 4.18 -27.15 -8.22
N GLU A 78 4.39 -26.33 -9.25
CA GLU A 78 5.72 -25.79 -9.62
C GLU A 78 5.91 -24.33 -9.16
N TRP A 79 4.88 -23.72 -8.56
CA TRP A 79 4.96 -22.34 -8.05
C TRP A 79 4.26 -22.22 -6.71
N TRP A 80 5.07 -22.04 -5.66
CA TRP A 80 4.63 -21.92 -4.28
C TRP A 80 3.57 -20.83 -4.08
N TYR A 81 3.59 -19.76 -4.89
CA TYR A 81 2.65 -18.65 -4.76
C TYR A 81 1.22 -19.02 -5.13
N TYR A 82 0.96 -20.18 -5.77
CA TYR A 82 -0.40 -20.66 -5.91
C TYR A 82 -1.02 -21.05 -4.56
N GLY A 83 -0.21 -21.38 -3.55
CA GLY A 83 -0.68 -21.58 -2.18
C GLY A 83 -1.75 -22.66 -2.02
N LEU A 84 -1.63 -23.78 -2.73
CA LEU A 84 -2.66 -24.83 -2.81
C LEU A 84 -3.02 -25.43 -1.45
N GLU A 85 -2.12 -25.38 -0.49
CA GLU A 85 -2.30 -25.86 0.88
C GLU A 85 -3.23 -24.98 1.73
N HIS A 86 -3.26 -23.67 1.50
CA HIS A 86 -4.09 -22.73 2.24
C HIS A 86 -5.25 -22.17 1.40
N GLY A 87 -5.14 -22.21 0.08
CA GLY A 87 -6.19 -21.85 -0.87
C GLY A 87 -6.59 -20.37 -0.85
N GLN A 88 -5.77 -19.51 -0.24
CA GLN A 88 -6.11 -18.09 -0.06
C GLN A 88 -5.71 -17.24 -1.26
N HIS A 89 -4.73 -17.67 -2.08
CA HIS A 89 -4.33 -16.95 -3.29
C HIS A 89 -5.27 -17.35 -4.43
N ILE A 90 -6.19 -16.46 -4.76
CA ILE A 90 -7.26 -16.69 -5.74
C ILE A 90 -7.14 -15.81 -6.98
N SER A 91 -6.26 -14.82 -6.95
CA SER A 91 -6.01 -13.88 -8.05
C SER A 91 -4.52 -13.80 -8.40
N PHE A 92 -4.20 -13.93 -9.68
CA PHE A 92 -2.82 -13.94 -10.17
C PHE A 92 -2.64 -12.96 -11.34
N TYR A 93 -1.55 -12.19 -11.28
CA TYR A 93 -1.36 -11.06 -12.18
C TYR A 93 -0.07 -11.21 -12.97
N SER A 94 -0.06 -10.71 -14.20
CA SER A 94 1.16 -10.56 -14.99
C SER A 94 1.49 -9.07 -15.16
N LYS A 95 2.70 -8.77 -15.64
CA LYS A 95 3.03 -7.40 -16.08
C LYS A 95 2.03 -6.88 -17.10
N LYS A 96 1.55 -7.74 -18.02
CA LYS A 96 0.55 -7.36 -19.03
C LYS A 96 -0.77 -6.96 -18.37
N THR A 97 -1.20 -7.68 -17.34
CA THR A 97 -2.40 -7.38 -16.55
C THR A 97 -2.33 -5.97 -15.95
N PHE A 98 -1.23 -5.63 -15.28
CA PHE A 98 -1.10 -4.29 -14.70
C PHE A 98 -0.90 -3.17 -15.72
N HIS A 99 -0.25 -3.44 -16.86
CA HIS A 99 -0.26 -2.45 -17.96
C HIS A 99 -1.67 -2.22 -18.51
N PHE A 100 -2.47 -3.28 -18.65
CA PHE A 100 -3.88 -3.16 -19.08
C PHE A 100 -4.69 -2.32 -18.09
N ILE A 101 -4.59 -2.62 -16.78
CA ILE A 101 -5.26 -1.85 -15.72
C ILE A 101 -4.80 -0.39 -15.74
N ALA A 102 -3.49 -0.14 -15.82
CA ALA A 102 -2.95 1.21 -15.89
C ALA A 102 -3.53 1.99 -17.08
N ASN A 103 -3.56 1.39 -18.27
CA ASN A 103 -4.15 2.00 -19.45
C ASN A 103 -5.65 2.27 -19.28
N LYS A 104 -6.41 1.33 -18.70
CA LYS A 104 -7.86 1.47 -18.45
C LYS A 104 -8.17 2.72 -17.61
N TYR A 105 -7.34 3.01 -16.61
CA TYR A 105 -7.56 4.12 -15.68
C TYR A 105 -6.68 5.36 -15.93
N GLY A 106 -5.95 5.41 -17.06
CA GLY A 106 -5.08 6.54 -17.38
C GLY A 106 -3.90 6.71 -16.42
N LEU A 107 -3.37 5.62 -15.89
CA LEU A 107 -2.25 5.57 -14.95
C LEU A 107 -0.98 5.07 -15.63
N SER A 108 0.15 5.23 -14.95
CA SER A 108 1.42 4.57 -15.25
C SER A 108 1.62 3.37 -14.34
N TYR A 109 2.18 2.28 -14.88
CA TYR A 109 2.60 1.12 -14.10
C TYR A 109 4.13 1.06 -14.00
N SER A 110 4.65 0.75 -12.81
CA SER A 110 6.06 0.49 -12.55
C SER A 110 6.22 -0.75 -11.66
N ASN A 111 7.23 -1.56 -11.93
CA ASN A 111 7.51 -2.79 -11.20
C ASN A 111 8.96 -2.82 -10.69
N LEU A 112 9.12 -3.19 -9.42
CA LEU A 112 10.37 -3.23 -8.68
C LEU A 112 10.51 -4.58 -7.94
N GLY A 113 10.36 -5.70 -8.65
CA GLY A 113 10.33 -7.04 -8.03
C GLY A 113 8.90 -7.40 -7.63
N SER A 114 8.68 -7.79 -6.38
CA SER A 114 7.32 -8.00 -5.82
C SER A 114 6.58 -6.69 -5.57
N LEU A 115 7.29 -5.55 -5.50
CA LEU A 115 6.69 -4.22 -5.34
C LEU A 115 6.20 -3.67 -6.69
N ASN A 116 4.94 -3.30 -6.73
CA ASN A 116 4.21 -2.79 -7.87
C ASN A 116 3.66 -1.40 -7.57
N ILE A 117 3.63 -0.53 -8.57
CA ILE A 117 3.15 0.84 -8.43
C ILE A 117 2.25 1.18 -9.60
N LEU A 118 1.00 1.53 -9.31
CA LEU A 118 0.11 2.25 -10.21
C LEU A 118 0.12 3.72 -9.77
N SER A 119 0.45 4.64 -10.67
CA SER A 119 0.59 6.05 -10.32
C SER A 119 0.04 6.98 -11.39
N GLN A 120 -0.53 8.11 -10.96
CA GLN A 120 -1.00 9.13 -11.89
C GLN A 120 0.12 9.71 -12.74
N LYS A 121 1.30 9.90 -12.12
CA LYS A 121 2.50 10.40 -12.80
C LYS A 121 3.45 9.25 -13.08
N LYS A 122 4.05 9.26 -14.28
CA LYS A 122 5.09 8.30 -14.64
C LYS A 122 6.33 8.50 -13.77
N ILE A 123 6.77 7.43 -13.12
CA ILE A 123 8.04 7.42 -12.38
C ILE A 123 9.17 7.16 -13.37
N SER A 124 10.19 8.01 -13.39
CA SER A 124 11.30 7.85 -14.32
C SER A 124 12.17 6.64 -13.96
N ASN A 125 12.76 6.01 -14.98
CA ASN A 125 13.64 4.85 -14.80
C ASN A 125 14.83 5.14 -13.86
N LEU A 126 15.33 6.38 -13.83
CA LEU A 126 16.40 6.79 -12.92
C LEU A 126 15.94 6.77 -11.46
N LYS A 127 14.74 7.29 -11.17
CA LYS A 127 14.15 7.22 -9.82
C LYS A 127 13.92 5.77 -9.39
N LEU A 128 13.40 4.93 -10.29
CA LEU A 128 13.21 3.50 -10.03
C LEU A 128 14.54 2.77 -9.73
N LYS A 129 15.61 3.07 -10.48
CA LYS A 129 16.95 2.52 -10.22
C LYS A 129 17.49 3.00 -8.87
N ALA A 130 17.34 4.28 -8.54
CA ALA A 130 17.76 4.83 -7.25
C ALA A 130 17.01 4.18 -6.08
N LEU A 131 15.70 3.90 -6.22
CA LEU A 131 14.92 3.18 -5.22
C LEU A 131 15.49 1.79 -4.94
N LYS A 132 15.99 1.07 -5.94
CA LYS A 132 16.64 -0.24 -5.75
C LYS A 132 17.94 -0.16 -4.93
N LEU A 133 18.58 1.02 -4.86
CA LEU A 133 19.79 1.24 -4.07
C LEU A 133 19.48 1.55 -2.60
N THR A 134 18.21 1.83 -2.24
CA THR A 134 17.82 2.07 -0.85
C THR A 134 18.03 0.86 0.06
N LYS A 135 18.16 -0.36 -0.51
CA LYS A 135 18.57 -1.58 0.18
C LYS A 135 19.94 -1.48 0.87
N PHE A 136 20.79 -0.53 0.44
CA PHE A 136 22.09 -0.25 1.06
C PHE A 136 21.99 0.78 2.21
N GLY A 137 20.78 1.13 2.66
CA GLY A 137 20.59 2.01 3.82
C GLY A 137 20.53 3.51 3.52
N LEU A 138 20.56 3.92 2.24
CA LEU A 138 20.45 5.33 1.83
C LEU A 138 19.18 6.02 2.36
N HIS A 139 18.11 5.25 2.58
CA HIS A 139 16.87 5.75 3.16
C HIS A 139 17.07 6.37 4.56
N LYS A 140 18.08 5.94 5.33
CA LYS A 140 18.38 6.50 6.66
C LYS A 140 18.83 7.96 6.60
N LEU A 141 19.50 8.36 5.51
CA LEU A 141 19.89 9.76 5.30
C LEU A 141 18.65 10.61 5.01
N LEU A 142 17.72 10.10 4.20
CA LEU A 142 16.44 10.75 3.92
C LEU A 142 15.57 10.85 5.18
N GLN A 143 15.54 9.81 6.01
CA GLN A 143 14.79 9.81 7.27
C GLN A 143 15.26 10.91 8.23
N LYS A 144 16.56 11.27 8.23
CA LYS A 144 17.05 12.40 9.05
C LYS A 144 16.47 13.76 8.65
N LEU A 145 15.97 13.89 7.43
CA LEU A 145 15.32 15.11 6.94
C LEU A 145 13.83 15.18 7.30
N ILE A 146 13.24 14.06 7.74
CA ILE A 146 11.82 13.95 8.05
C ILE A 146 11.66 13.94 9.57
N LYS A 147 10.81 14.83 10.08
CA LYS A 147 10.49 14.86 11.50
C LYS A 147 9.53 13.72 11.84
N SER A 148 9.89 12.92 12.84
CA SER A 148 9.00 11.89 13.41
C SER A 148 7.67 12.49 13.91
N LYS A 149 6.57 11.77 13.72
CA LYS A 149 5.25 12.14 14.27
C LYS A 149 4.97 11.56 15.65
N THR A 150 5.86 10.73 16.20
CA THR A 150 5.64 10.01 17.48
C THR A 150 5.23 10.95 18.63
N TRP A 151 5.90 12.09 18.79
CA TRP A 151 5.57 13.02 19.88
C TRP A 151 4.25 13.75 19.65
N GLU A 152 3.98 14.17 18.42
CA GLU A 152 2.70 14.79 18.03
C GLU A 152 1.53 13.82 18.25
N ASP A 153 1.72 12.57 17.84
CA ASP A 153 0.75 11.49 18.02
C ASP A 153 0.49 11.21 19.50
N HIS A 154 1.53 11.18 20.35
CA HIS A 154 1.39 11.05 21.80
C HIS A 154 0.53 12.17 22.40
N LEU A 155 0.81 13.43 22.05
CA LEU A 155 0.05 14.58 22.53
C LEU A 155 -1.42 14.53 22.06
N LYS A 156 -1.65 14.17 20.79
CA LYS A 156 -3.00 13.98 20.23
C LYS A 156 -3.79 12.93 21.00
N MET A 157 -3.18 11.79 21.28
CA MET A 157 -3.81 10.69 22.01
C MET A 157 -4.11 11.06 23.46
N ARG A 158 -3.18 11.73 24.16
CA ARG A 158 -3.39 12.20 25.53
C ARG A 158 -4.60 13.14 25.62
N ASN A 159 -4.65 14.15 24.76
CA ASN A 159 -5.72 15.15 24.76
C ASN A 159 -7.09 14.53 24.42
N ASN A 160 -7.14 13.53 23.53
CA ASN A 160 -8.37 12.82 23.21
C ASN A 160 -8.91 12.02 24.41
N ASN A 161 -8.02 11.38 25.17
CA ASN A 161 -8.41 10.65 26.39
C ASN A 161 -8.95 11.62 27.45
N GLU A 162 -8.29 12.75 27.69
CA GLU A 162 -8.75 13.79 28.63
C GLU A 162 -10.15 14.31 28.29
N LYS A 163 -10.43 14.55 27.00
CA LYS A 163 -11.77 14.98 26.54
C LYS A 163 -12.85 13.92 26.76
N ASN A 164 -12.50 12.64 26.71
CA ASN A 164 -13.45 11.56 26.95
C ASN A 164 -13.77 11.41 28.44
N TYR A 165 -12.79 11.61 29.33
CA TYR A 165 -13.00 11.63 30.78
C TYR A 165 -13.89 12.80 31.26
N LEU A 166 -13.81 13.96 30.60
CA LEU A 166 -14.63 15.13 30.96
C LEU A 166 -16.08 15.06 30.44
N LYS A 167 -16.42 14.05 29.63
CA LYS A 167 -17.77 13.84 29.06
C LYS A 167 -18.58 12.75 29.77
N THR A 168 -17.98 12.03 30.70
CA THR A 168 -18.61 11.03 31.58
C THR A 168 -18.82 11.61 32.97
#